data_AF-A0A2V7GPL3-F1
#
_entry.id   AF-A0A2V7GPL3-F1
#
_cell.length_a   1.000
_cell.length_b   1.000
_cell.length_c   1.000
_cell.angle_alpha   90.00
_cell.angle_beta   90.00
_cell.angle_gamma   90.00
#
_symmetry.space_group_name_H-M   'P 1'
#
loop_
_entity.id
_entity.type
_entity.pdbx_description
1 polymer ?
#
loop_
_entity_poly.entity_id
_entity_poly.type
_entity_poly.pdbx_seq_one_letter_code
_entity_poly.pdbx_strand_id
1 'polypeptide(L)' 'MTADVLAAFGEVKSFRFPNAVLEVRREDAPATSARLLAALPVADLSIEDLPIEEVIRQAFTHGLGDEE' A
#
# COMPACT_ATOMS: atom_id res chain seq x y z
N MET A 1 -12.50 8.93 10.76
CA MET A 1 -11.24 8.91 9.99
C MET A 1 -11.48 9.52 8.62
N THR A 2 -10.53 10.28 8.10
CA THR A 2 -10.55 10.86 6.74
C THR A 2 -9.36 10.32 5.94
N ALA A 3 -9.49 10.26 4.62
CA ALA A 3 -8.43 9.76 3.73
C ALA A 3 -7.12 10.54 3.87
N ASP A 4 -7.20 11.83 4.21
CA ASP A 4 -6.06 12.73 4.41
C ASP A 4 -5.09 12.23 5.50
N VAL A 5 -5.61 11.70 6.61
CA VAL A 5 -4.79 11.15 7.69
C VAL A 5 -4.00 9.91 7.22
N LEU A 6 -4.61 9.11 6.34
CA LEU A 6 -4.01 7.88 5.82
C LEU A 6 -2.93 8.16 4.77
N ALA A 7 -3.05 9.28 4.05
CA ALA A 7 -2.04 9.72 3.08
C ALA A 7 -0.67 10.02 3.72
N ALA A 8 -0.62 10.26 5.03
CA ALA A 8 0.64 10.42 5.78
C ALA A 8 1.41 9.10 5.99
N PHE A 9 0.76 7.96 5.78
CA PHE A 9 1.34 6.62 5.97
C PHE A 9 1.67 5.92 4.66
N GLY A 10 1.07 6.33 3.53
CA GLY A 10 1.30 5.71 2.23
C GLY A 10 0.37 6.26 1.17
N GLU A 11 0.42 5.69 -0.03
CA GLU A 11 -0.50 6.05 -1.10
C GLU A 11 -1.86 5.38 -0.87
N VAL A 12 -2.91 6.17 -0.70
CA VAL A 12 -4.27 5.66 -0.47
C VAL A 12 -4.86 5.17 -1.78
N LYS A 13 -4.83 3.86 -2.02
CA LYS A 13 -5.47 3.24 -3.19
C LYS A 13 -6.98 3.17 -3.08
N SER A 14 -7.49 2.96 -1.87
CA SER A 14 -8.92 2.89 -1.61
C SER A 14 -9.26 3.29 -0.18
N PHE A 15 -10.35 4.03 0.01
CA PHE A 15 -10.80 4.44 1.33
C PHE A 15 -12.32 4.30 1.46
N ARG A 16 -12.76 3.40 2.35
CA ARG A 16 -14.15 3.01 2.60
C ARG A 16 -14.34 2.74 4.09
N PHE A 17 -14.56 3.80 4.87
CA PHE A 17 -14.65 3.70 6.33
C PHE A 17 -15.56 2.53 6.79
N PRO A 18 -15.06 1.63 7.66
CA PRO A 18 -13.81 1.71 8.43
C PRO A 18 -12.56 1.13 7.73
N ASN A 19 -12.66 0.68 6.49
CA ASN A 19 -11.57 0.03 5.74
C ASN A 19 -10.78 0.99 4.85
N ALA A 20 -9.48 0.73 4.71
CA ALA A 20 -8.60 1.47 3.80
C ALA A 20 -7.54 0.53 3.21
N VAL A 21 -7.14 0.79 1.97
CA VAL A 21 -6.03 0.10 1.30
C VAL A 21 -4.95 1.14 1.03
N LEU A 22 -3.77 0.87 1.55
CA LEU A 22 -2.58 1.70 1.42
C LEU A 22 -1.52 0.93 0.64
N GLU A 23 -0.94 1.58 -0.36
CA GLU A 23 0.26 1.09 -1.02
C GLU A 23 1.47 1.81 -0.44
N VAL A 24 2.48 1.02 -0.09
CA VAL A 24 3.76 1.50 0.43
C VAL A 24 4.88 0.70 -0.20
N ARG A 25 6.09 1.25 -0.17
CA ARG A 25 7.27 0.49 -0.60
C ARG A 25 7.45 -0.71 0.32
N ARG A 26 7.87 -1.84 -0.24
CA ARG A 26 8.03 -3.10 0.51
C ARG A 26 8.98 -2.98 1.70
N GLU A 27 10.04 -2.17 1.57
CA GLU A 27 10.97 -1.84 2.66
C GLU A 27 10.31 -1.07 3.81
N ASP A 28 9.33 -0.23 3.51
CA ASP A 28 8.67 0.67 4.45
C ASP A 28 7.44 0.03 5.11
N ALA A 29 6.94 -1.10 4.60
CA ALA A 29 5.76 -1.79 5.11
C ALA A 29 5.82 -2.04 6.63
N PRO A 30 6.85 -2.70 7.21
CA PRO A 30 6.89 -2.95 8.64
C PRO A 30 6.94 -1.65 9.48
N ALA A 31 7.71 -0.66 9.05
CA ALA A 31 7.83 0.62 9.74
C ALA A 31 6.51 1.40 9.70
N THR A 32 5.83 1.39 8.55
CA THR A 32 4.54 2.04 8.37
C THR A 32 3.47 1.39 9.21
N SER A 33 3.37 0.06 9.21
CA SER A 33 2.40 -0.69 10.02
C SER A 33 2.57 -0.39 11.50
N ALA A 34 3.82 -0.34 12.01
CA ALA A 34 4.08 0.04 13.39
C ALA A 34 3.60 1.46 13.72
N ARG A 35 3.87 2.43 12.84
CA ARG A 35 3.39 3.82 12.99
C ARG A 35 1.87 3.91 12.95
N LEU A 36 1.22 3.13 12.09
CA LEU A 36 -0.22 3.12 11.90
C LEU A 36 -0.93 2.53 13.13
N LEU A 37 -0.44 1.39 13.64
CA LEU A 37 -0.91 0.77 14.88
C LEU A 37 -0.68 1.65 16.13
N ALA A 38 0.40 2.43 16.15
CA ALA A 38 0.69 3.34 17.27
C ALA A 38 -0.19 4.62 17.23
N ALA A 39 -0.51 5.11 16.04
CA ALA A 39 -1.25 6.36 15.86
C ALA A 39 -2.77 6.18 15.84
N LEU A 40 -3.27 5.00 15.47
CA LEU A 40 -4.67 4.76 15.16
C LEU A 40 -5.19 3.49 15.84
N PRO A 41 -6.45 3.46 16.31
CA PRO A 41 -7.07 2.28 16.88
C PRO A 41 -7.50 1.31 15.77
N VAL A 42 -6.52 0.65 15.15
CA VAL A 42 -6.75 -0.34 14.09
C VAL A 42 -7.28 -1.63 14.71
N ALA A 43 -8.41 -2.12 14.22
CA ALA A 43 -8.99 -3.38 14.68
C ALA A 43 -8.31 -4.60 14.07
N ASP A 44 -7.93 -4.51 12.79
CA ASP A 44 -7.27 -5.55 12.03
C ASP A 44 -6.34 -4.92 10.98
N LEU A 45 -5.15 -5.51 10.78
CA LEU A 45 -4.15 -5.06 9.82
C LEU A 45 -3.59 -6.26 9.07
N SER A 46 -3.80 -6.27 7.76
CA SER A 46 -3.23 -7.26 6.84
C SER A 46 -2.19 -6.59 5.95
N ILE A 47 -1.05 -7.26 5.75
CA ILE A 47 0.01 -6.84 4.83
C ILE A 47 0.10 -7.91 3.76
N GLU A 48 -0.23 -7.54 2.54
CA GLU A 48 -0.20 -8.43 1.38
C GLU A 48 0.67 -7.82 0.29
N ASP A 49 1.37 -8.67 -0.44
CA ASP A 49 2.05 -8.26 -1.66
C ASP A 49 1.04 -8.15 -2.81
N LEU A 50 1.35 -7.28 -3.77
CA LEU A 50 0.60 -7.22 -5.03
C LEU A 50 0.56 -8.61 -5.68
N PRO A 51 -0.60 -9.05 -6.19
CA PRO A 51 -0.70 -10.34 -6.86
C PRO A 51 0.22 -10.34 -8.08
N ILE A 52 0.81 -11.51 -8.38
CA ILE A 52 1.82 -11.62 -9.43
C ILE A 52 1.28 -11.17 -10.80
N GLU A 53 -0.01 -11.36 -11.06
CA GLU A 53 -0.68 -10.93 -12.28
C GLU A 53 -0.70 -9.40 -12.43
N GLU A 54 -0.80 -8.67 -11.31
CA GLU A 54 -0.73 -7.20 -11.27
C GLU A 54 0.70 -6.74 -11.54
N VAL A 55 1.69 -7.38 -10.91
CA VAL A 55 3.11 -7.09 -11.13
C VAL A 55 3.51 -7.35 -12.58
N ILE A 56 3.07 -8.49 -13.14
CA ILE A 56 3.27 -8.84 -14.55
C ILE A 56 2.65 -7.76 -15.43
N ARG A 57 1.38 -7.40 -15.21
CA ARG A 57 0.71 -6.38 -16.03
C ARG A 57 1.42 -5.03 -15.94
N GLN A 58 1.85 -4.62 -14.75
CA GLN A 58 2.64 -3.41 -14.59
C GLN A 58 3.97 -3.51 -15.33
N ALA A 59 4.72 -4.61 -15.22
CA ALA A 59 5.99 -4.79 -15.92
C ALA A 59 5.83 -4.74 -17.45
N PHE A 60 4.79 -5.38 -18.00
CA PHE A 60 4.51 -5.37 -19.44
C PHE A 60 3.93 -4.03 -19.92
N THR A 61 3.16 -3.32 -19.10
CA THR A 61 2.58 -2.00 -19.44
C THR A 61 3.61 -0.89 -19.37
N HIS A 62 4.54 -0.96 -18.40
CA HIS A 62 5.63 0.01 -18.25
C HIS A 62 6.85 -0.32 -19.12
N GLY A 63 6.78 -1.39 -19.91
CA GLY A 63 7.78 -1.79 -20.87
C GLY A 63 8.99 -2.45 -20.21
N LEU A 64 9.29 -3.66 -20.66
CA LEU A 64 10.67 -4.14 -20.82
C LEU A 64 11.40 -3.21 -21.82
N GLY A 65 11.57 -1.94 -21.46
CA GLY A 65 12.50 -1.02 -22.08
C GLY A 65 13.81 -1.14 -21.33
N ASP A 66 14.66 -2.06 -21.78
CA ASP A 66 16.13 -2.06 -21.70
C ASP A 66 16.61 -3.52 -21.78
N GLU A 67 16.42 -4.12 -22.96
CA GLU A 67 17.31 -5.17 -23.45
C GLU A 67 17.97 -4.64 -24.74
N GLU A 68 19.07 -3.90 -24.58
CA GLU A 68 20.18 -3.81 -25.56
C GLU A 68 21.53 -3.97 -24.83
#